data_AF-A0A2H5YHK8-F1
#
_entry.id   AF-A0A2H5YHK8-F1
#
_cell.length_a   1.000
_cell.length_b   1.000
_cell.length_c   1.000
_cell.angle_alpha   90.00
_cell.angle_beta   90.00
_cell.angle_gamma   90.00
#
_symmetry.space_group_name_H-M   'P 1'
#
loop_
_entity.id
_entity.type
_entity.pdbx_description
1 polymer ?
#
loop_
_entity_poly.entity_id
_entity_poly.type
_entity_poly.pdbx_seq_one_letter_code
_entity_poly.pdbx_strand_id
1 'polypeptide(L)'
;MAGKVDRIQDPELRASLQAAQESLRKGDYRDVVQRSAEAFVELLRRRPELLQGQEGVRRVFMFPRLGVDLVVSPGSPPALKYERERFSFSEAVTYLEFATEQLLQAGA
;
A
#
# COMPACT_ATOMS: atom_id res chain seq x y z
N MET A 1 -5.44 0.96 -14.60
CA MET A 1 -5.57 1.26 -13.15
C MET A 1 -6.88 1.94 -12.76
N ALA A 2 -7.36 2.96 -13.48
CA ALA A 2 -8.49 3.82 -13.05
C ALA A 2 -9.68 3.07 -12.43
N GLY A 3 -10.22 2.04 -13.10
CA GLY A 3 -11.39 1.30 -12.60
C GLY A 3 -11.13 0.17 -11.59
N LYS A 4 -9.87 -0.10 -11.22
CA LYS A 4 -9.57 -1.13 -10.19
C LYS A 4 -9.83 -0.60 -8.79
N VAL A 5 -9.45 0.65 -8.53
CA VAL A 5 -9.62 1.29 -7.22
C VAL A 5 -11.11 1.40 -6.85
N ASP A 6 -12.00 1.66 -7.81
CA ASP A 6 -13.44 1.76 -7.55
C ASP A 6 -14.09 0.46 -7.04
N ARG A 7 -13.43 -0.68 -7.26
CA ARG A 7 -13.89 -2.01 -6.83
C ARG A 7 -13.49 -2.37 -5.39
N ILE A 8 -12.67 -1.55 -4.76
CA ILE A 8 -12.31 -1.69 -3.34
C ILE A 8 -13.56 -1.43 -2.50
N GLN A 9 -13.83 -2.33 -1.56
CA GLN A 9 -15.09 -2.36 -0.81
C GLN A 9 -15.07 -1.41 0.39
N ASP A 10 -13.93 -1.31 1.06
CA ASP A 10 -13.67 -0.40 2.18
C ASP A 10 -13.61 1.04 1.65
N PRO A 11 -14.57 1.89 2.05
CA PRO A 11 -14.70 3.23 1.50
C PRO A 11 -13.51 4.13 1.88
N GLU A 12 -12.88 3.93 3.04
CA GLU A 12 -11.76 4.74 3.50
C GLU A 12 -10.49 4.39 2.73
N LEU A 13 -10.21 3.08 2.58
CA LEU A 13 -9.07 2.62 1.80
C LEU A 13 -9.23 2.95 0.32
N ARG A 14 -10.44 2.82 -0.24
CA ARG A 14 -10.76 3.27 -1.60
C ARG A 14 -10.49 4.76 -1.76
N ALA A 15 -10.98 5.60 -0.85
CA ALA A 15 -10.76 7.04 -0.90
C ALA A 15 -9.27 7.39 -0.86
N SER A 16 -8.49 6.69 -0.03
CA SER A 16 -7.03 6.87 0.04
C SER A 16 -6.34 6.60 -1.31
N LEU A 17 -6.69 5.48 -1.98
CA LEU A 17 -6.11 5.14 -3.28
C LEU A 17 -6.67 6.00 -4.43
N GLN A 18 -7.90 6.53 -4.33
CA GLN A 18 -8.41 7.53 -5.26
C GLN A 18 -7.62 8.84 -5.16
N ALA A 19 -7.32 9.29 -3.93
CA ALA A 19 -6.45 10.44 -3.71
C ALA A 19 -5.03 10.19 -4.25
N ALA A 20 -4.48 8.99 -4.07
CA ALA A 20 -3.20 8.61 -4.66
C ALA A 20 -3.23 8.67 -6.21
N GLN A 21 -4.32 8.23 -6.85
CA GLN A 21 -4.47 8.41 -8.31
C GLN A 21 -4.49 9.89 -8.73
N GLU A 22 -5.12 10.76 -7.93
CA GLU A 22 -5.13 12.19 -8.20
C GLU A 22 -3.74 12.81 -8.07
N SER A 23 -3.00 12.46 -7.02
CA SER A 23 -1.62 12.91 -6.80
C SER A 23 -0.69 12.45 -7.92
N LEU A 24 -0.89 11.23 -8.44
CA LEU A 24 -0.15 10.73 -9.60
C LEU A 24 -0.38 11.62 -10.84
N ARG A 25 -1.63 12.06 -11.09
CA ARG A 25 -1.94 12.98 -12.20
C ARG A 25 -1.32 14.36 -12.02
N LYS A 26 -1.15 14.80 -10.77
CA LYS A 26 -0.50 16.07 -10.40
C LYS A 26 1.03 16.00 -10.37
N GLY A 27 1.61 14.81 -10.48
CA GLY A 27 3.06 14.60 -10.39
C GLY A 27 3.60 14.57 -8.95
N ASP A 28 2.75 14.47 -7.93
CA ASP A 28 3.17 14.36 -6.53
C ASP A 28 3.45 12.90 -6.16
N TYR A 29 4.61 12.41 -6.61
CA TYR A 29 5.00 11.00 -6.43
C TYR A 29 5.26 10.61 -4.97
N ARG A 30 5.66 11.58 -4.12
CA ARG A 30 5.82 11.34 -2.68
C ARG A 30 4.47 10.98 -2.06
N ASP A 31 3.45 11.79 -2.33
CA ASP A 31 2.11 11.55 -1.78
C ASP A 31 1.49 10.25 -2.32
N VAL A 32 1.74 9.90 -3.60
CA VAL A 32 1.31 8.60 -4.16
C VAL A 32 1.90 7.44 -3.37
N VAL A 33 3.21 7.43 -3.15
CA VAL A 33 3.91 6.36 -2.42
C VAL A 33 3.41 6.30 -0.98
N GLN A 34 3.26 7.46 -0.33
CA GLN A 34 2.80 7.54 1.03
C GLN A 34 1.40 6.93 1.19
N ARG A 35 0.40 7.43 0.46
CA ARG A 35 -0.98 6.94 0.56
C ARG A 35 -1.10 5.46 0.21
N SER A 36 -0.37 5.01 -0.81
CA SER A 36 -0.44 3.62 -1.25
C SER A 36 0.16 2.66 -0.21
N ALA A 37 1.34 3.00 0.33
CA ALA A 37 1.97 2.19 1.37
C ALA A 37 1.16 2.21 2.68
N GLU A 38 0.64 3.38 3.06
CA GLU A 38 -0.20 3.54 4.27
C GLU A 38 -1.51 2.77 4.15
N ALA A 39 -2.19 2.80 2.99
CA ALA A 39 -3.40 2.03 2.76
C ALA A 39 -3.17 0.52 2.91
N PHE A 40 -2.03 0.03 2.43
CA PHE A 40 -1.65 -1.37 2.62
C PHE A 40 -1.35 -1.72 4.08
N VAL A 41 -0.64 -0.85 4.81
CA VAL A 41 -0.39 -1.07 6.24
C VAL A 41 -1.67 -1.01 7.06
N GLU A 42 -2.59 -0.11 6.70
CA GLU A 42 -3.89 -0.01 7.34
C GLU A 42 -4.74 -1.27 7.10
N LEU A 43 -4.71 -1.85 5.90
CA LEU A 43 -5.29 -3.17 5.64
C LEU A 43 -4.73 -4.24 6.59
N LEU A 44 -3.40 -4.28 6.77
CA LEU A 44 -2.75 -5.25 7.68
C LEU A 44 -3.08 -5.00 9.16
N ARG A 45 -3.31 -3.74 9.56
CA ARG A 45 -3.77 -3.40 10.92
C ARG A 45 -5.20 -3.85 11.17
N ARG A 46 -6.09 -3.65 10.19
CA ARG A 46 -7.49 -4.08 10.26
C ARG A 46 -7.64 -5.60 10.20
N ARG A 47 -6.75 -6.27 9.48
CA ARG A 47 -6.78 -7.72 9.26
C ARG A 47 -5.42 -8.36 9.57
N PRO A 48 -5.03 -8.45 10.86
CA PRO A 48 -3.75 -9.02 11.26
C PRO A 48 -3.59 -10.50 10.88
N GLU A 49 -4.68 -11.21 10.63
CA GLU A 49 -4.68 -12.58 10.09
C GLU A 49 -4.01 -12.69 8.71
N LEU A 50 -3.97 -11.59 7.93
CA LEU A 50 -3.25 -11.55 6.64
C LEU A 50 -1.73 -11.66 6.79
N LEU A 51 -1.20 -11.51 8.00
CA LEU A 51 0.21 -11.70 8.32
C LEU A 51 0.54 -13.12 8.82
N GLN A 52 -0.45 -14.01 8.91
CA GLN A 52 -0.25 -15.36 9.42
C GLN A 52 0.17 -16.35 8.32
N GLY A 53 0.97 -17.35 8.73
CA GLY A 53 1.36 -18.47 7.88
C GLY A 53 2.25 -18.07 6.69
N GLN A 54 2.34 -18.99 5.72
CA GLN A 54 3.15 -18.85 4.50
C GLN A 54 2.72 -17.64 3.65
N GLU A 55 1.41 -17.41 3.54
CA GLU A 55 0.86 -16.30 2.75
C GLU A 55 1.18 -14.93 3.37
N GLY A 56 1.19 -14.82 4.71
CA GLY A 56 1.64 -13.61 5.39
C GLY A 56 3.12 -13.31 5.14
N VAL A 57 3.99 -14.33 5.24
CA VAL A 57 5.41 -14.19 4.93
C VAL A 57 5.61 -13.75 3.48
N ARG A 58 4.90 -14.38 2.54
CA ARG A 58 4.94 -14.03 1.12
C ARG A 58 4.50 -12.57 0.89
N ARG A 59 3.43 -12.13 1.55
CA ARG A 59 2.90 -10.77 1.44
C ARG A 59 3.90 -9.72 1.92
N VAL A 60 4.60 -9.96 3.03
CA VAL A 60 5.69 -9.10 3.51
C VAL A 60 6.87 -9.11 2.54
N PHE A 61 7.22 -10.27 1.99
CA PHE A 61 8.32 -10.40 1.03
C PHE A 61 8.04 -9.65 -0.29
N MET A 62 6.78 -9.66 -0.76
CA MET A 62 6.38 -8.99 -2.00
C MET A 62 6.17 -7.47 -1.84
N PHE A 63 6.24 -6.93 -0.63
CA PHE A 63 6.15 -5.48 -0.42
C PHE A 63 7.24 -4.74 -1.22
N PRO A 64 6.93 -3.70 -2.00
CA PRO A 64 7.92 -2.96 -2.76
C PRO A 64 8.94 -2.29 -1.82
N ARG A 65 10.23 -2.59 -1.99
CA ARG A 65 11.32 -2.02 -1.19
C ARG A 65 12.05 -0.93 -1.97
N LEU A 66 11.31 0.10 -2.38
CA LEU A 66 11.79 1.18 -3.23
C LEU A 66 11.89 2.48 -2.44
N GLY A 67 12.63 2.46 -1.32
CA GLY A 67 12.79 3.60 -0.41
C GLY A 67 11.73 3.70 0.70
N VAL A 68 10.86 2.70 0.80
CA VAL A 68 10.00 2.45 1.96
C VAL A 68 10.18 1.01 2.39
N ASP A 69 10.44 0.80 3.68
CA ASP A 69 10.48 -0.51 4.31
C ASP A 69 9.19 -0.78 5.09
N LEU A 70 8.70 -2.01 4.99
CA LEU A 70 7.66 -2.53 5.87
C LEU A 70 8.31 -3.23 7.07
N VAL A 71 8.09 -2.69 8.26
CA VAL A 71 8.56 -3.27 9.52
C VAL A 71 7.42 -4.06 10.13
N VAL A 72 7.61 -5.38 10.22
CA VAL A 72 6.71 -6.30 10.93
C VAL A 72 7.47 -6.92 12.08
N SER A 73 6.96 -6.73 13.30
CA SER A 73 7.55 -7.31 14.52
C SER A 73 6.47 -8.07 15.29
N PRO A 74 6.79 -9.24 15.87
CA PRO A 74 5.83 -9.99 16.68
C PRO A 74 5.22 -9.12 17.79
N GLY A 75 3.90 -9.08 17.87
CA GLY A 75 3.17 -8.33 18.89
C GLY A 75 3.13 -6.80 18.70
N SER A 76 3.66 -6.27 17.59
CA SER A 76 3.59 -4.84 17.27
C SER A 76 2.80 -4.61 15.97
N PRO A 77 2.05 -3.50 15.86
CA PRO A 77 1.41 -3.13 14.59
C PRO A 77 2.45 -2.96 13.47
N PRO A 78 2.12 -3.31 12.22
CA PRO A 78 3.00 -3.04 11.10
C PRO A 78 3.22 -1.53 10.93
N ALA A 79 4.46 -1.17 10.60
CA ALA A 79 4.90 0.21 10.44
C ALA A 79 5.69 0.39 9.15
N LEU A 80 5.69 1.61 8.63
CA LEU A 80 6.51 2.01 7.49
C LEU A 80 7.72 2.79 7.97
N LYS A 81 8.87 2.52 7.36
CA LYS A 81 10.07 3.33 7.52
C LYS A 81 10.44 3.89 6.16
N TYR A 82 10.43 5.21 6.03
CA TYR A 82 10.83 5.90 4.81
C TYR A 82 12.33 6.17 4.84
N GLU A 83 13.05 5.70 3.82
CA GLU A 83 14.49 5.91 3.70
C GLU A 83 14.84 7.19 2.95
N ARG A 84 13.88 7.73 2.19
CA ARG A 84 14.02 8.96 1.42
C ARG A 84 12.66 9.65 1.21
N GLU A 85 12.72 10.90 0.79
CA GLU A 85 11.53 11.75 0.61
C GLU A 85 11.09 11.93 -0.85
N ARG A 86 11.93 11.55 -1.81
CA ARG A 86 11.67 11.74 -3.24
C ARG A 86 11.57 10.40 -3.94
N PHE A 87 10.58 10.29 -4.81
CA PHE A 87 10.28 9.10 -5.59
C PHE A 87 10.09 9.49 -7.05
N SER A 88 10.43 8.58 -7.94
CA SER A 88 10.17 8.66 -9.37
C SER A 88 8.73 8.24 -9.69
N PHE A 89 8.30 8.56 -10.91
CA PHE A 89 7.01 8.12 -11.44
C PHE A 89 6.84 6.59 -11.39
N SER A 90 7.86 5.83 -11.80
CA SER A 90 7.81 4.36 -11.81
C SER A 90 7.68 3.75 -10.42
N GLU A 91 8.31 4.36 -9.41
CA GLU A 91 8.19 3.93 -8.01
C GLU A 91 6.78 4.21 -7.48
N ALA A 92 6.26 5.41 -7.74
CA ALA A 92 4.89 5.77 -7.38
C ALA A 92 3.84 4.83 -8.00
N VAL A 93 3.98 4.53 -9.30
CA VAL A 93 3.11 3.57 -10.01
C VAL A 93 3.20 2.19 -9.37
N THR A 94 4.40 1.73 -9.04
CA THR A 94 4.62 0.40 -8.43
C THR A 94 3.91 0.28 -7.08
N TYR A 95 4.01 1.28 -6.20
CA TYR A 95 3.32 1.28 -4.92
C TYR A 95 1.79 1.32 -5.09
N LEU A 96 1.28 2.15 -6.02
CA LEU A 96 -0.15 2.26 -6.28
C LEU A 96 -0.74 0.95 -6.82
N GLU A 97 -0.05 0.29 -7.76
CA GLU A 97 -0.46 -1.02 -8.29
C GLU A 97 -0.45 -2.07 -7.21
N PHE A 98 0.66 -2.16 -6.47
CA PHE A 98 0.80 -3.11 -5.37
C PHE A 98 -0.34 -2.94 -4.36
N ALA A 99 -0.56 -1.75 -3.84
CA ALA A 99 -1.63 -1.50 -2.86
C ALA A 99 -3.00 -1.88 -3.42
N THR A 100 -3.32 -1.43 -4.64
CA THR A 100 -4.61 -1.73 -5.28
C THR A 100 -4.85 -3.24 -5.39
N GLU A 101 -3.86 -4.00 -5.85
CA GLU A 101 -3.96 -5.47 -5.96
C GLU A 101 -4.13 -6.13 -4.59
N GLN A 102 -3.36 -5.70 -3.58
CA GLN A 102 -3.41 -6.28 -2.24
C GLN A 102 -4.77 -6.07 -1.57
N LEU A 103 -5.39 -4.90 -1.76
CA LEU A 103 -6.71 -4.57 -1.21
C LEU A 103 -7.82 -5.36 -1.91
N LEU A 104 -7.79 -5.43 -3.24
CA LEU A 104 -8.76 -6.22 -4.01
C LEU A 104 -8.68 -7.71 -3.66
N GLN A 105 -7.46 -8.25 -3.54
CA GLN A 105 -7.25 -9.66 -3.22
C GLN A 105 -7.69 -10.00 -1.79
N ALA A 106 -7.62 -9.04 -0.86
CA ALA A 106 -8.13 -9.21 0.49
C ALA A 106 -9.66 -9.10 0.57
N GLY A 107 -10.37 -8.69 -0.49
CA GLY A 107 -11.78 -8.35 -0.40
C GLY A 107 -12.01 -7.20 0.59
N ALA A 108 -11.08 -6.25 0.58
CA ALA A 108 -11.20 -4.99 1.29
C ALA A 108 -11.59 -3.89 0.30
#